data_AF-A0AB33XUR4-F1
#
_entry.id   AF-A0AB33XUR4-F1
#
_cell.length_a   1.000
_cell.length_b   1.000
_cell.length_c   1.000
_cell.angle_alpha   90.00
_cell.angle_beta   90.00
_cell.angle_gamma   90.00
#
_symmetry.space_group_name_H-M   'P 1'
#
loop_
_entity.id
_entity.type
_entity.pdbx_description
1 polymer ?
#
loop_
_entity_poly.entity_id
_entity_poly.type
_entity_poly.pdbx_seq_one_letter_code
_entity_poly.pdbx_strand_id
1 'polypeptide(L)'
;MAAFTLVTGGSEKVRSMQQYLNGRFSNNIGILPCDGIYQRDTNTALIYALQRAEGMAADVANGIYGQKTIDNCPVLSEGSTDTDAVRILQYGLLVNGFTDIPTNGQFTSAVGDAVAAFSTMMNLEPTTGRIAGNRVIKGLLTSNGDTTRDSIACDTSKQLTSSDVALLRKYGFSIVGRYLTGSVGNAFTPKNLTASEIKSITDGGMSIFPIYQDGGADIKYFTETQGVLDAMTAASTARVLGFPNSTIIYFACDVDILEGDIEATVVAYMRGVNSGLAKSGFRAGIYGTRNVCAHVLKAGYAVRCFVSDMSTGYSGNLGYAMPLNWSFDQFIEYSIGDIPIDQVATDVKISDPGTKTFTPDALPDSAKVVVANDLMNGLIDDLVNFSASKEYTFPMPIPGVIATWSVDFTAGNGPIGIKDGKLDSVALQKKFESNFGNIKDATSYQAVIDQSKVIQVGAKISQGSIDYSIKTDQIGTVELDITVNVIKAKKLSNVDVNIAVNWKIKFLPIYWQNHPEVKVAERPVFSTGFSLDLAGNMGTNYLLAATSLVATAVIVGGALILVFA
;
A
#
# COMPACT_ATOMS: atom_id res chain seq x y z
N MET A 1 1.64 -30.19 13.88
CA MET A 1 1.26 -31.25 14.83
C MET A 1 0.71 -30.57 16.07
N ALA A 2 -0.43 -31.02 16.61
CA ALA A 2 -0.95 -30.49 17.87
C ALA A 2 0.03 -30.81 19.02
N ALA A 3 0.39 -29.82 19.82
CA ALA A 3 1.24 -30.00 21.00
C ALA A 3 0.37 -30.02 22.26
N PHE A 4 0.61 -31.01 23.13
CA PHE A 4 -0.10 -31.18 24.41
C PHE A 4 0.78 -30.88 25.62
N THR A 5 1.94 -30.30 25.37
CA THR A 5 2.95 -29.88 26.32
C THR A 5 3.23 -28.40 26.13
N LEU A 6 3.56 -27.69 27.21
CA LEU A 6 3.97 -26.29 27.13
C LEU A 6 5.14 -26.14 26.15
N VAL A 7 4.98 -25.29 25.13
CA VAL A 7 6.04 -25.00 24.16
C VAL A 7 6.84 -23.78 24.57
N THR A 8 8.03 -23.60 23.98
CA THR A 8 8.82 -22.38 24.13
C THR A 8 7.98 -21.16 23.71
N GLY A 9 7.92 -20.13 24.58
CA GLY A 9 7.09 -18.93 24.36
C GLY A 9 5.63 -19.09 24.78
N GLY A 10 5.19 -20.29 25.18
CA GLY A 10 3.85 -20.53 25.71
C GLY A 10 3.67 -20.05 27.15
N SER A 11 2.44 -19.74 27.51
CA SER A 11 2.04 -19.35 28.87
C SER A 11 1.43 -20.53 29.62
N GLU A 12 1.90 -20.77 30.85
CA GLU A 12 1.34 -21.79 31.75
C GLU A 12 -0.14 -21.52 32.05
N LYS A 13 -0.53 -20.26 32.25
CA LYS A 13 -1.93 -19.88 32.51
C LYS A 13 -2.81 -20.14 31.29
N VAL A 14 -2.31 -19.86 30.08
CA VAL A 14 -3.02 -20.20 28.82
C VAL A 14 -3.12 -21.70 28.65
N ARG A 15 -2.06 -22.45 28.99
CA ARG A 15 -2.12 -23.92 28.97
C ARG A 15 -3.16 -24.46 29.94
N SER A 16 -3.26 -23.92 31.15
CA SER A 16 -4.31 -24.29 32.11
C SER A 16 -5.71 -23.97 31.58
N MET A 17 -5.89 -22.87 30.86
CA MET A 17 -7.14 -22.57 30.13
C MET A 17 -7.44 -23.64 29.08
N GLN A 18 -6.49 -23.98 28.21
CA GLN A 18 -6.67 -25.00 27.18
C GLN A 18 -7.05 -26.36 27.80
N GLN A 19 -6.38 -26.76 28.89
CA GLN A 19 -6.69 -27.97 29.63
C GLN A 19 -8.10 -27.93 30.26
N TYR A 20 -8.50 -26.79 30.81
CA TYR A 20 -9.85 -26.58 31.33
C TYR A 20 -10.91 -26.74 30.22
N LEU A 21 -10.69 -26.11 29.06
CA LEU A 21 -11.60 -26.19 27.91
C LEU A 21 -11.72 -27.63 27.40
N ASN A 22 -10.59 -28.32 27.23
CA ASN A 22 -10.59 -29.73 26.85
C ASN A 22 -11.30 -30.61 27.88
N GLY A 23 -11.01 -30.45 29.16
CA GLY A 23 -11.61 -31.27 30.22
C GLY A 23 -13.13 -31.15 30.32
N ARG A 24 -13.71 -30.04 29.87
CA ARG A 24 -15.17 -29.82 29.90
C ARG A 24 -15.87 -30.06 28.58
N PHE A 25 -15.23 -29.74 27.47
CA PHE A 25 -15.93 -29.59 26.20
C PHE A 25 -15.36 -30.48 25.08
N SER A 26 -14.33 -31.30 25.33
CA SER A 26 -13.71 -32.11 24.27
C SER A 26 -14.67 -33.06 23.55
N ASN A 27 -15.74 -33.49 24.22
CA ASN A 27 -16.80 -34.31 23.61
C ASN A 27 -17.60 -33.56 22.54
N ASN A 28 -17.57 -32.23 22.54
CA ASN A 28 -18.32 -31.36 21.64
C ASN A 28 -17.42 -30.67 20.61
N ILE A 29 -16.23 -30.23 21.02
CA ILE A 29 -15.31 -29.45 20.16
C ILE A 29 -14.04 -30.21 19.76
N GLY A 30 -13.91 -31.48 20.15
CA GLY A 30 -12.69 -32.26 19.97
C GLY A 30 -11.59 -31.87 20.98
N ILE A 31 -10.47 -32.58 20.93
CA ILE A 31 -9.31 -32.27 21.78
C ILE A 31 -8.42 -31.25 21.04
N LEU A 32 -8.23 -30.09 21.65
CA LEU A 32 -7.41 -28.99 21.14
C LEU A 32 -6.00 -28.96 21.76
N PRO A 33 -5.01 -28.31 21.12
CA PRO A 33 -3.66 -28.18 21.70
C PRO A 33 -3.66 -27.60 23.13
N CYS A 34 -2.71 -28.07 23.94
CA CYS A 34 -2.43 -27.59 25.30
C CYS A 34 -0.98 -27.10 25.39
N ASP A 35 -0.61 -26.22 24.46
CA ASP A 35 0.75 -25.73 24.22
C ASP A 35 1.07 -24.41 24.93
N GLY A 36 0.06 -23.72 25.47
CA GLY A 36 0.19 -22.42 26.09
C GLY A 36 0.18 -21.24 25.11
N ILE A 37 -0.14 -21.47 23.83
CA ILE A 37 -0.30 -20.42 22.83
C ILE A 37 -1.78 -20.21 22.56
N TYR A 38 -2.25 -18.97 22.74
CA TYR A 38 -3.64 -18.64 22.41
C TYR A 38 -3.77 -18.48 20.90
N GLN A 39 -4.70 -19.23 20.31
CA GLN A 39 -4.88 -19.34 18.85
C GLN A 39 -6.36 -19.34 18.52
N ARG A 40 -6.67 -19.26 17.22
CA ARG A 40 -8.03 -19.33 16.66
C ARG A 40 -8.89 -20.42 17.32
N ASP A 41 -8.42 -21.66 17.36
CA ASP A 41 -9.21 -22.78 17.90
C ASP A 41 -9.45 -22.65 19.41
N THR A 42 -8.47 -22.10 20.15
CA THR A 42 -8.65 -21.80 21.58
C THR A 42 -9.66 -20.67 21.79
N ASN A 43 -9.69 -19.66 20.93
CA ASN A 43 -10.72 -18.61 20.98
C ASN A 43 -12.12 -19.17 20.68
N THR A 44 -12.26 -19.99 19.63
CA THR A 44 -13.53 -20.66 19.31
C THR A 44 -14.03 -21.49 20.48
N ALA A 45 -13.14 -22.24 21.14
CA ALA A 45 -13.46 -23.01 22.34
C ALA A 45 -13.87 -22.12 23.53
N LEU A 46 -13.23 -20.96 23.68
CA LEU A 46 -13.56 -19.99 24.74
C LEU A 46 -14.94 -19.36 24.52
N ILE A 47 -15.28 -19.00 23.28
CA ILE A 47 -16.62 -18.53 22.90
C ILE A 47 -17.65 -19.66 23.09
N TYR A 48 -17.32 -20.90 22.72
CA TYR A 48 -18.18 -22.06 22.96
C TYR A 48 -18.46 -22.21 24.47
N ALA A 49 -17.44 -22.08 25.31
CA ALA A 49 -17.59 -22.13 26.75
C ALA A 49 -18.52 -21.02 27.28
N LEU A 50 -18.45 -19.80 26.72
CA LEU A 50 -19.37 -18.70 27.05
C LEU A 50 -20.81 -19.09 26.74
N GLN A 51 -21.06 -19.60 25.55
CA GLN A 51 -22.41 -20.03 25.13
C GLN A 51 -22.97 -21.12 26.03
N ARG A 52 -22.12 -22.02 26.55
CA ARG A 52 -22.53 -23.05 27.51
C ARG A 52 -22.84 -22.47 28.89
N ALA A 53 -22.09 -21.45 29.33
CA ALA A 53 -22.39 -20.72 30.57
C ALA A 53 -23.69 -19.91 30.46
N GLU A 54 -23.99 -19.37 29.29
CA GLU A 54 -25.27 -18.73 28.93
C GLU A 54 -26.46 -19.70 28.89
N GLY A 55 -26.23 -21.00 29.08
CA GLY A 55 -27.26 -22.04 29.11
C GLY A 55 -27.64 -22.59 27.74
N MET A 56 -26.95 -22.24 26.65
CA MET A 56 -27.22 -22.84 25.33
C MET A 56 -26.89 -24.32 25.35
N ALA A 57 -27.74 -25.16 24.76
CA ALA A 57 -27.50 -26.60 24.58
C ALA A 57 -26.25 -26.88 23.73
N ALA A 58 -25.66 -28.08 23.88
CA ALA A 58 -24.33 -28.37 23.35
C ALA A 58 -24.29 -28.46 21.81
N ASP A 59 -25.43 -28.81 21.22
CA ASP A 59 -25.74 -28.85 19.79
C ASP A 59 -26.12 -27.47 19.21
N VAL A 60 -26.39 -26.49 20.08
CA VAL A 60 -26.68 -25.10 19.70
C VAL A 60 -25.43 -24.22 19.80
N ALA A 61 -24.61 -24.44 20.83
CA ALA A 61 -23.32 -23.77 20.97
C ALA A 61 -22.39 -24.15 19.81
N ASN A 62 -21.69 -23.17 19.24
CA ASN A 62 -20.90 -23.32 18.02
C ASN A 62 -19.58 -22.55 18.03
N GLY A 63 -19.26 -21.82 19.10
CA GLY A 63 -18.04 -21.03 19.20
C GLY A 63 -18.01 -19.76 18.34
N ILE A 64 -19.16 -19.35 17.77
CA ILE A 64 -19.31 -18.10 17.01
C ILE A 64 -20.08 -17.10 17.87
N TYR A 65 -19.53 -15.90 18.07
CA TYR A 65 -20.16 -14.84 18.85
C TYR A 65 -21.26 -14.13 18.03
N GLY A 66 -22.38 -14.83 17.80
CA GLY A 66 -23.54 -14.33 17.06
C GLY A 66 -24.62 -13.70 17.92
N GLN A 67 -25.78 -13.41 17.32
CA GLN A 67 -26.90 -12.73 17.99
C GLN A 67 -27.37 -13.44 19.26
N LYS A 68 -27.45 -14.78 19.28
CA LYS A 68 -27.81 -15.53 20.49
C LYS A 68 -26.83 -15.33 21.65
N THR A 69 -25.53 -15.26 21.35
CA THR A 69 -24.51 -14.97 22.37
C THR A 69 -24.67 -13.53 22.86
N ILE A 70 -24.96 -12.58 21.96
CA ILE A 70 -25.21 -11.17 22.33
C ILE A 70 -26.43 -11.06 23.27
N ASP A 71 -27.55 -11.70 22.91
CA ASP A 71 -28.81 -11.62 23.64
C ASP A 71 -28.72 -12.25 25.05
N ASN A 72 -27.94 -13.32 25.18
CA ASN A 72 -27.77 -14.06 26.43
C ASN A 72 -26.53 -13.66 27.23
N CYS A 73 -25.70 -12.75 26.72
CA CYS A 73 -24.42 -12.40 27.31
C CYS A 73 -24.60 -11.95 28.78
N PRO A 74 -23.88 -12.56 29.74
CA PRO A 74 -24.06 -12.25 31.15
C PRO A 74 -23.54 -10.85 31.48
N VAL A 75 -24.10 -10.26 32.54
CA VAL A 75 -23.56 -9.04 33.17
C VAL A 75 -22.85 -9.45 34.46
N LEU A 76 -21.53 -9.37 34.45
CA LEU A 76 -20.67 -9.83 35.53
C LEU A 76 -20.10 -8.65 36.32
N SER A 77 -20.06 -8.78 37.63
CA SER A 77 -19.52 -7.78 38.56
C SER A 77 -19.03 -8.47 39.84
N GLU A 78 -18.45 -7.71 40.77
CA GLU A 78 -18.02 -8.24 42.06
C GLU A 78 -19.18 -8.94 42.79
N GLY A 79 -18.95 -10.18 43.22
CA GLY A 79 -19.96 -11.02 43.85
C GLY A 79 -20.82 -11.85 42.88
N SER A 80 -20.64 -11.75 41.56
CA SER A 80 -21.27 -12.66 40.59
C SER A 80 -20.98 -14.13 40.93
N THR A 81 -22.03 -14.95 40.95
CA THR A 81 -21.96 -16.37 41.38
C THR A 81 -21.79 -17.36 40.22
N ASP A 82 -21.97 -16.92 38.98
CA ASP A 82 -21.71 -17.75 37.80
C ASP A 82 -20.21 -17.97 37.61
N THR A 83 -19.72 -19.04 38.22
CA THR A 83 -18.28 -19.36 38.27
C THR A 83 -17.73 -19.66 36.88
N ASP A 84 -18.54 -20.18 35.96
CA ASP A 84 -18.10 -20.54 34.63
C ASP A 84 -17.97 -19.28 33.75
N ALA A 85 -19.00 -18.42 33.75
CA ALA A 85 -18.96 -17.14 33.04
C ALA A 85 -17.82 -16.23 33.55
N VAL A 86 -17.63 -16.15 34.86
CA VAL A 86 -16.53 -15.38 35.46
C VAL A 86 -15.17 -15.95 35.06
N ARG A 87 -15.00 -17.28 35.02
CA ARG A 87 -13.74 -17.88 34.59
C ARG A 87 -13.43 -17.57 33.12
N ILE A 88 -14.44 -17.55 32.27
CA ILE A 88 -14.31 -17.19 30.85
C ILE A 88 -13.91 -15.71 30.70
N LEU A 89 -14.51 -14.81 31.48
CA LEU A 89 -14.09 -13.40 31.54
C LEU A 89 -12.61 -13.27 31.95
N GLN A 90 -12.19 -13.98 33.00
CA GLN A 90 -10.79 -14.00 33.46
C GLN A 90 -9.84 -14.51 32.37
N TYR A 91 -10.24 -15.52 31.61
CA TYR A 91 -9.47 -16.01 30.48
C TYR A 91 -9.41 -15.01 29.31
N GLY A 92 -10.51 -14.33 29.00
CA GLY A 92 -10.53 -13.24 28.03
C GLY A 92 -9.58 -12.09 28.41
N LEU A 93 -9.60 -11.67 29.68
CA LEU A 93 -8.67 -10.67 30.22
C LEU A 93 -7.21 -11.15 30.15
N LEU A 94 -6.95 -12.39 30.54
CA LEU A 94 -5.61 -13.00 30.48
C LEU A 94 -4.99 -12.93 29.07
N VAL A 95 -5.74 -13.31 28.04
CA VAL A 95 -5.23 -13.33 26.65
C VAL A 95 -5.16 -11.94 26.01
N ASN A 96 -5.80 -10.95 26.62
CA ASN A 96 -5.69 -9.53 26.25
C ASN A 96 -4.67 -8.76 27.09
N GLY A 97 -3.75 -9.47 27.78
CA GLY A 97 -2.59 -8.87 28.44
C GLY A 97 -2.77 -8.57 29.94
N PHE A 98 -3.93 -8.87 30.53
CA PHE A 98 -4.18 -8.70 31.96
C PHE A 98 -3.77 -9.98 32.72
N THR A 99 -2.48 -10.27 32.75
CA THR A 99 -1.95 -11.56 33.22
C THR A 99 -1.95 -11.73 34.73
N ASP A 100 -2.08 -10.65 35.50
CA ASP A 100 -1.87 -10.65 36.96
C ASP A 100 -3.17 -10.85 37.77
N ILE A 101 -4.20 -11.42 37.14
CA ILE A 101 -5.48 -11.76 37.78
C ILE A 101 -5.60 -13.26 38.07
N PRO A 102 -6.45 -13.66 39.03
CA PRO A 102 -6.82 -15.06 39.23
C PRO A 102 -7.69 -15.57 38.07
N THR A 103 -7.60 -16.87 37.79
CA THR A 103 -8.45 -17.59 36.81
C THR A 103 -9.35 -18.64 37.49
N ASN A 104 -9.73 -18.37 38.74
CA ASN A 104 -10.42 -19.31 39.63
C ASN A 104 -11.95 -19.29 39.51
N GLY A 105 -12.52 -18.43 38.67
CA GLY A 105 -13.97 -18.25 38.51
C GLY A 105 -14.63 -17.36 39.58
N GLN A 106 -13.86 -16.61 40.36
CA GLN A 106 -14.38 -15.64 41.33
C GLN A 106 -14.13 -14.20 40.87
N PHE A 107 -15.17 -13.39 40.81
CA PHE A 107 -15.06 -11.99 40.40
C PHE A 107 -14.64 -11.16 41.62
N THR A 108 -13.33 -11.00 41.80
CA THR A 108 -12.74 -10.19 42.88
C THR A 108 -12.58 -8.73 42.46
N SER A 109 -12.24 -7.85 43.41
CA SER A 109 -11.87 -6.46 43.09
C SER A 109 -10.77 -6.38 42.03
N ALA A 110 -9.77 -7.27 42.07
CA ALA A 110 -8.69 -7.29 41.08
C ALA A 110 -9.20 -7.62 39.66
N VAL A 111 -10.24 -8.46 39.53
CA VAL A 111 -10.91 -8.69 38.24
C VAL A 111 -11.66 -7.44 37.80
N GLY A 112 -12.34 -6.76 38.73
CA GLY A 112 -13.00 -5.47 38.46
C GLY A 112 -12.04 -4.38 38.00
N ASP A 113 -10.86 -4.29 38.61
CA ASP A 113 -9.77 -3.39 38.19
C ASP A 113 -9.29 -3.71 36.76
N ALA A 114 -9.12 -4.99 36.43
CA ALA A 114 -8.73 -5.42 35.08
C ALA A 114 -9.82 -5.13 34.04
N VAL A 115 -11.10 -5.29 34.37
CA VAL A 115 -12.23 -4.90 33.50
C VAL A 115 -12.23 -3.40 33.24
N ALA A 116 -12.01 -2.59 34.28
CA ALA A 116 -11.91 -1.14 34.12
C ALA A 116 -10.71 -0.74 33.26
N ALA A 117 -9.55 -1.37 33.46
CA ALA A 117 -8.37 -1.10 32.67
C ALA A 117 -8.53 -1.50 31.19
N PHE A 118 -9.18 -2.63 30.90
CA PHE A 118 -9.53 -3.03 29.53
C PHE A 118 -10.50 -2.05 28.89
N SER A 119 -11.57 -1.66 29.60
CA SER A 119 -12.55 -0.69 29.11
C SER A 119 -11.89 0.65 28.81
N THR A 120 -10.91 1.07 29.61
CA THR A 120 -10.14 2.31 29.39
C THR A 120 -9.23 2.17 28.17
N MET A 121 -8.52 1.04 28.07
CA MET A 121 -7.60 0.76 26.95
C MET A 121 -8.33 0.76 25.61
N MET A 122 -9.55 0.21 25.55
CA MET A 122 -10.37 0.08 24.34
C MET A 122 -11.35 1.25 24.15
N ASN A 123 -11.35 2.24 25.04
CA ASN A 123 -12.28 3.37 25.06
C ASN A 123 -13.75 2.94 24.99
N LEU A 124 -14.13 1.93 25.78
CA LEU A 124 -15.47 1.35 25.81
C LEU A 124 -16.29 2.01 26.90
N GLU A 125 -17.45 2.59 26.56
CA GLU A 125 -18.35 3.15 27.57
C GLU A 125 -19.00 2.05 28.45
N PRO A 126 -19.03 2.22 29.79
CA PRO A 126 -18.34 3.26 30.56
C PRO A 126 -16.82 3.01 30.64
N THR A 127 -16.01 4.01 30.29
CA THR A 127 -14.54 3.87 30.07
C THR A 127 -13.79 3.31 31.27
N THR A 128 -14.25 3.53 32.50
CA THR A 128 -13.65 2.97 33.73
C THR A 128 -14.61 2.00 34.44
N GLY A 129 -15.52 1.39 33.69
CA GLY A 129 -16.51 0.46 34.20
C GLY A 129 -15.86 -0.78 34.78
N ARG A 130 -16.30 -1.19 35.97
CA ARG A 130 -15.89 -2.46 36.62
C ARG A 130 -16.86 -3.61 36.33
N ILE A 131 -17.85 -3.37 35.47
CA ILE A 131 -18.91 -4.32 35.11
C ILE A 131 -18.59 -4.87 33.72
N ALA A 132 -18.52 -6.18 33.60
CA ALA A 132 -18.31 -6.86 32.33
C ALA A 132 -19.66 -7.37 31.78
N GLY A 133 -20.29 -6.55 30.94
CA GLY A 133 -21.41 -6.99 30.09
C GLY A 133 -20.96 -7.24 28.65
N ASN A 134 -21.90 -7.37 27.71
CA ASN A 134 -21.62 -7.67 26.30
C ASN A 134 -20.56 -6.76 25.66
N ARG A 135 -20.59 -5.45 25.93
CA ARG A 135 -19.60 -4.47 25.45
C ARG A 135 -18.16 -4.89 25.76
N VAL A 136 -17.91 -5.35 26.98
CA VAL A 136 -16.59 -5.80 27.46
C VAL A 136 -16.30 -7.21 26.99
N ILE A 137 -17.22 -8.15 27.23
CA ILE A 137 -17.00 -9.58 26.96
C ILE A 137 -16.79 -9.82 25.46
N LYS A 138 -17.57 -9.17 24.60
CA LYS A 138 -17.38 -9.27 23.15
C LYS A 138 -16.06 -8.63 22.72
N GLY A 139 -15.70 -7.47 23.27
CA GLY A 139 -14.41 -6.82 23.00
C GLY A 139 -13.18 -7.68 23.36
N LEU A 140 -13.31 -8.55 24.36
CA LEU A 140 -12.25 -9.50 24.74
C LEU A 140 -12.16 -10.71 23.80
N LEU A 141 -13.27 -11.12 23.18
CA LEU A 141 -13.39 -12.40 22.46
C LEU A 141 -13.49 -12.27 20.93
N THR A 142 -13.82 -11.08 20.41
CA THR A 142 -13.83 -10.80 18.97
C THR A 142 -13.04 -9.53 18.69
N SER A 143 -12.35 -9.49 17.54
CA SER A 143 -11.54 -8.33 17.16
C SER A 143 -12.39 -7.06 17.05
N ASN A 144 -13.51 -7.13 16.33
CA ASN A 144 -14.41 -5.99 16.14
C ASN A 144 -15.26 -5.61 17.37
N GLY A 145 -15.20 -6.40 18.45
CA GLY A 145 -15.94 -6.18 19.68
C GLY A 145 -17.45 -5.94 19.48
N ASP A 146 -18.03 -5.12 20.37
CA ASP A 146 -19.40 -4.64 20.23
C ASP A 146 -19.48 -3.52 19.18
N THR A 147 -20.03 -3.86 18.03
CA THR A 147 -20.16 -2.97 16.86
C THR A 147 -21.26 -1.93 17.02
N THR A 148 -22.00 -1.93 18.13
CA THR A 148 -22.93 -0.86 18.50
C THR A 148 -22.26 0.25 19.31
N ARG A 149 -20.93 0.20 19.51
CA ARG A 149 -20.20 1.26 20.22
C ARG A 149 -20.16 2.55 19.42
N ASP A 150 -20.34 3.66 20.11
CA ASP A 150 -20.17 4.99 19.53
C ASP A 150 -18.69 5.28 19.30
N SER A 151 -18.42 6.14 18.32
CA SER A 151 -17.09 6.68 18.10
C SER A 151 -17.17 8.06 17.45
N ILE A 152 -16.06 8.79 17.51
CA ILE A 152 -15.94 10.14 16.95
C ILE A 152 -15.15 10.16 15.64
N ALA A 153 -14.69 9.01 15.16
CA ALA A 153 -13.89 8.88 13.95
C ALA A 153 -14.53 7.91 12.95
N CYS A 154 -14.30 8.17 11.67
CA CYS A 154 -14.61 7.26 10.58
C CYS A 154 -13.51 7.36 9.53
N ASP A 155 -13.47 6.44 8.58
CA ASP A 155 -12.75 6.62 7.32
C ASP A 155 -13.66 6.29 6.14
N THR A 156 -13.31 6.79 4.97
CA THR A 156 -14.10 6.58 3.75
C THR A 156 -13.23 6.75 2.52
N SER A 157 -13.55 6.01 1.45
CA SER A 157 -12.97 6.21 0.13
C SER A 157 -13.65 7.31 -0.68
N LYS A 158 -14.86 7.76 -0.30
CA LYS A 158 -15.58 8.82 -1.02
C LYS A 158 -14.91 10.18 -0.79
N GLN A 159 -14.67 10.93 -1.87
CA GLN A 159 -14.32 12.35 -1.76
C GLN A 159 -15.52 13.14 -1.23
N LEU A 160 -15.33 13.81 -0.10
CA LEU A 160 -16.40 14.47 0.64
C LEU A 160 -16.72 15.87 0.12
N THR A 161 -18.01 16.15 -0.06
CA THR A 161 -18.56 17.49 -0.26
C THR A 161 -18.88 18.16 1.08
N SER A 162 -19.14 19.48 1.07
CA SER A 162 -19.55 20.17 2.31
C SER A 162 -20.87 19.62 2.90
N SER A 163 -21.79 19.12 2.08
CA SER A 163 -23.01 18.45 2.55
C SER A 163 -22.73 17.10 3.20
N ASP A 164 -21.78 16.33 2.65
CA ASP A 164 -21.37 15.05 3.26
C ASP A 164 -20.75 15.31 4.64
N VAL A 165 -19.87 16.32 4.74
CA VAL A 165 -19.24 16.72 6.01
C VAL A 165 -20.29 17.13 7.05
N ALA A 166 -21.27 17.96 6.66
CA ALA A 166 -22.36 18.36 7.57
C ALA A 166 -23.17 17.15 8.05
N LEU A 167 -23.39 16.16 7.19
CA LEU A 167 -24.09 14.92 7.54
C LEU A 167 -23.26 14.08 8.53
N LEU A 168 -21.96 13.88 8.28
CA LEU A 168 -21.07 13.17 9.20
C LEU A 168 -21.01 13.86 10.58
N ARG A 169 -20.93 15.20 10.62
CA ARG A 169 -20.98 15.98 11.87
C ARG A 169 -22.27 15.76 12.65
N LYS A 170 -23.41 15.67 11.96
CA LYS A 170 -24.72 15.38 12.58
C LYS A 170 -24.77 14.01 13.25
N TYR A 171 -24.03 13.04 12.71
CA TYR A 171 -23.87 11.69 13.28
C TYR A 171 -22.80 11.61 14.39
N GLY A 172 -22.16 12.73 14.74
CA GLY A 172 -21.21 12.79 15.86
C GLY A 172 -19.74 12.65 15.47
N PHE A 173 -19.43 12.43 14.19
CA PHE A 173 -18.04 12.34 13.73
C PHE A 173 -17.33 13.69 13.81
N SER A 174 -16.07 13.66 14.22
CA SER A 174 -15.20 14.83 14.35
C SER A 174 -13.82 14.63 13.73
N ILE A 175 -13.45 13.38 13.43
CA ILE A 175 -12.19 12.99 12.80
C ILE A 175 -12.53 12.10 11.60
N VAL A 176 -11.88 12.31 10.46
CA VAL A 176 -12.04 11.45 9.28
C VAL A 176 -10.70 11.00 8.70
N GLY A 177 -10.57 9.70 8.48
CA GLY A 177 -9.45 9.11 7.74
C GLY A 177 -9.66 9.31 6.25
N ARG A 178 -8.68 9.88 5.56
CA ARG A 178 -8.75 10.12 4.11
C ARG A 178 -7.47 9.68 3.39
N TYR A 179 -7.65 9.10 2.21
CA TYR A 179 -6.56 8.57 1.41
C TYR A 179 -5.79 9.70 0.73
N LEU A 180 -4.46 9.67 0.79
CA LEU A 180 -3.62 10.66 0.10
C LEU A 180 -3.70 10.51 -1.43
N THR A 181 -3.81 9.27 -1.92
CA THR A 181 -3.66 8.91 -3.33
C THR A 181 -4.69 7.85 -3.76
N GLY A 182 -4.68 7.55 -5.07
CA GLY A 182 -5.36 6.38 -5.65
C GLY A 182 -6.83 6.55 -6.02
N SER A 183 -7.41 5.42 -6.41
CA SER A 183 -8.83 5.24 -6.78
C SER A 183 -9.38 3.92 -6.25
N VAL A 184 -10.71 3.76 -6.22
CA VAL A 184 -11.40 2.53 -5.82
C VAL A 184 -12.25 1.94 -6.94
N GLY A 185 -12.41 0.60 -6.90
CA GLY A 185 -13.27 -0.16 -7.79
C GLY A 185 -12.82 -0.21 -9.25
N ASN A 186 -13.52 -1.01 -10.05
CA ASN A 186 -13.21 -1.22 -11.47
C ASN A 186 -13.43 0.02 -12.33
N ALA A 187 -14.19 0.99 -11.83
CA ALA A 187 -14.42 2.28 -12.48
C ALA A 187 -13.31 3.31 -12.19
N PHE A 188 -12.32 2.96 -11.36
CA PHE A 188 -11.24 3.87 -10.93
C PHE A 188 -11.78 5.19 -10.36
N THR A 189 -12.80 5.11 -9.51
CA THR A 189 -13.39 6.28 -8.84
C THR A 189 -12.33 6.92 -7.92
N PRO A 190 -12.03 8.22 -8.06
CA PRO A 190 -11.01 8.87 -7.22
C PRO A 190 -11.31 8.73 -5.74
N LYS A 191 -10.32 8.26 -4.96
CA LYS A 191 -10.40 8.19 -3.49
C LYS A 191 -9.49 9.19 -2.80
N ASN A 192 -8.50 9.70 -3.54
CA ASN A 192 -7.49 10.62 -3.07
C ASN A 192 -8.08 11.93 -2.54
N LEU A 193 -7.46 12.49 -1.51
CA LEU A 193 -7.82 13.75 -0.89
C LEU A 193 -7.49 14.91 -1.83
N THR A 194 -8.33 15.95 -1.83
CA THR A 194 -8.12 17.17 -2.63
C THR A 194 -8.07 18.42 -1.75
N ALA A 195 -7.47 19.50 -2.22
CA ALA A 195 -7.43 20.77 -1.48
C ALA A 195 -8.84 21.36 -1.22
N SER A 196 -9.77 21.20 -2.17
CA SER A 196 -11.17 21.62 -2.00
C SER A 196 -11.93 20.77 -0.97
N GLU A 197 -11.64 19.47 -0.93
CA GLU A 197 -12.19 18.55 0.06
C GLU A 197 -11.64 18.87 1.46
N ILE A 198 -10.32 19.08 1.60
CA ILE A 198 -9.69 19.51 2.86
C ILE A 198 -10.40 20.74 3.41
N LYS A 199 -10.60 21.77 2.58
CA LYS A 199 -11.32 22.98 3.00
C LYS A 199 -12.75 22.67 3.46
N SER A 200 -13.47 21.81 2.74
CA SER A 200 -14.84 21.42 3.12
C SER A 200 -14.89 20.71 4.48
N ILE A 201 -13.94 19.80 4.73
CA ILE A 201 -13.85 19.04 5.98
C ILE A 201 -13.49 19.97 7.16
N THR A 202 -12.49 20.84 6.99
CA THR A 202 -12.03 21.72 8.06
C THR A 202 -12.99 22.87 8.37
N ASP A 203 -13.65 23.45 7.35
CA ASP A 203 -14.73 24.42 7.53
C ASP A 203 -15.93 23.80 8.27
N GLY A 204 -16.20 22.51 8.03
CA GLY A 204 -17.20 21.74 8.78
C GLY A 204 -16.76 21.37 10.20
N GLY A 205 -15.54 21.74 10.61
CA GLY A 205 -15.00 21.54 11.95
C GLY A 205 -14.45 20.15 12.22
N MET A 206 -14.26 19.29 11.20
CA MET A 206 -13.63 17.98 11.34
C MET A 206 -12.10 18.07 11.16
N SER A 207 -11.37 17.11 11.73
CA SER A 207 -9.94 16.89 11.46
C SER A 207 -9.73 15.70 10.54
N ILE A 208 -8.54 15.66 9.91
CA ILE A 208 -8.16 14.61 8.96
C ILE A 208 -6.91 13.89 9.47
N PHE A 209 -6.91 12.56 9.42
CA PHE A 209 -5.67 11.77 9.46
C PHE A 209 -5.42 11.12 8.09
N PRO A 210 -4.17 11.14 7.57
CA PRO A 210 -3.88 10.63 6.24
C PRO A 210 -3.64 9.12 6.21
N ILE A 211 -4.25 8.46 5.23
CA ILE A 211 -4.08 7.04 4.90
C ILE A 211 -3.34 6.93 3.55
N TYR A 212 -2.42 5.99 3.42
CA TYR A 212 -1.79 5.64 2.14
C TYR A 212 -2.10 4.19 1.76
N GLN A 213 -2.67 3.99 0.58
CA GLN A 213 -3.05 2.66 0.06
C GLN A 213 -3.17 2.68 -1.48
N ASP A 214 -2.05 2.60 -2.20
CA ASP A 214 -2.04 2.40 -3.66
C ASP A 214 -1.84 0.92 -4.06
N GLY A 215 -1.73 0.04 -3.07
CA GLY A 215 -1.70 -1.40 -3.18
C GLY A 215 -2.12 -2.02 -1.85
N GLY A 216 -1.47 -3.11 -1.47
CA GLY A 216 -1.60 -3.69 -0.13
C GLY A 216 -2.66 -4.79 0.02
N ALA A 217 -3.31 -5.20 -1.06
CA ALA A 217 -4.20 -6.38 -1.11
C ALA A 217 -3.49 -7.66 -1.63
N ASP A 218 -2.17 -7.58 -1.89
CA ASP A 218 -1.32 -8.70 -2.29
C ASP A 218 -0.05 -8.69 -1.44
N ILE A 219 0.30 -9.84 -0.85
CA ILE A 219 1.49 -10.02 -0.02
C ILE A 219 2.77 -9.64 -0.79
N LYS A 220 2.84 -9.89 -2.11
CA LYS A 220 4.01 -9.56 -2.94
C LYS A 220 4.29 -8.07 -3.06
N TYR A 221 3.31 -7.22 -2.77
CA TYR A 221 3.47 -5.78 -2.75
C TYR A 221 4.42 -5.31 -1.63
N PHE A 222 4.47 -6.03 -0.51
CA PHE A 222 5.18 -5.59 0.69
C PHE A 222 6.68 -5.93 0.62
N THR A 223 7.43 -5.17 -0.19
CA THR A 223 8.90 -5.22 -0.25
C THR A 223 9.53 -3.96 0.36
N GLU A 224 10.79 -4.04 0.77
CA GLU A 224 11.51 -2.90 1.36
C GLU A 224 11.61 -1.71 0.37
N THR A 225 11.92 -1.96 -0.91
CA THR A 225 11.96 -0.88 -1.91
C THR A 225 10.58 -0.27 -2.16
N GLN A 226 9.53 -1.09 -2.24
CA GLN A 226 8.17 -0.57 -2.40
C GLN A 226 7.82 0.37 -1.23
N GLY A 227 8.22 0.00 0.00
CA GLY A 227 8.07 0.86 1.17
C GLY A 227 8.77 2.21 1.04
N VAL A 228 9.99 2.26 0.49
CA VAL A 228 10.71 3.53 0.24
C VAL A 228 9.93 4.41 -0.75
N LEU A 229 9.48 3.83 -1.86
CA LEU A 229 8.76 4.55 -2.91
C LEU A 229 7.40 5.07 -2.43
N ASP A 230 6.67 4.24 -1.69
CA ASP A 230 5.38 4.60 -1.09
C ASP A 230 5.54 5.72 -0.07
N ALA A 231 6.56 5.64 0.79
CA ALA A 231 6.86 6.70 1.75
C ALA A 231 7.16 8.03 1.07
N MET A 232 7.97 8.04 0.01
CA MET A 232 8.26 9.25 -0.75
C MET A 232 7.01 9.80 -1.44
N THR A 233 6.15 8.92 -1.99
CA THR A 233 4.88 9.29 -2.63
C THR A 233 3.93 9.92 -1.62
N ALA A 234 3.73 9.26 -0.48
CA ALA A 234 2.87 9.70 0.61
C ALA A 234 3.35 11.03 1.20
N ALA A 235 4.64 11.16 1.51
CA ALA A 235 5.22 12.39 2.06
C ALA A 235 5.11 13.57 1.08
N SER A 236 5.37 13.33 -0.21
CA SER A 236 5.27 14.38 -1.23
C SER A 236 3.82 14.85 -1.38
N THR A 237 2.88 13.91 -1.43
CA THR A 237 1.44 14.21 -1.53
C THR A 237 0.93 14.94 -0.28
N ALA A 238 1.31 14.47 0.91
CA ALA A 238 0.94 15.10 2.17
C ALA A 238 1.46 16.54 2.28
N ARG A 239 2.72 16.79 1.87
CA ARG A 239 3.33 18.14 1.84
C ARG A 239 2.59 19.09 0.91
N VAL A 240 2.29 18.65 -0.30
CA VAL A 240 1.55 19.44 -1.30
C VAL A 240 0.14 19.77 -0.81
N LEU A 241 -0.54 18.81 -0.17
CA LEU A 241 -1.85 19.02 0.42
C LEU A 241 -1.80 19.88 1.69
N GLY A 242 -0.59 20.10 2.24
CA GLY A 242 -0.32 21.00 3.34
C GLY A 242 -0.39 20.37 4.72
N PHE A 243 -0.30 19.04 4.85
CA PHE A 243 -0.23 18.41 6.17
C PHE A 243 0.98 18.94 6.96
N PRO A 244 0.82 19.22 8.27
CA PRO A 244 1.91 19.75 9.08
C PRO A 244 2.99 18.70 9.34
N ASN A 245 4.21 19.15 9.64
CA ASN A 245 5.28 18.28 10.12
C ASN A 245 4.82 17.50 11.37
N SER A 246 5.40 16.31 11.54
CA SER A 246 5.08 15.30 12.55
C SER A 246 3.73 14.60 12.39
N THR A 247 2.96 14.90 11.33
CA THR A 247 1.75 14.13 10.99
C THR A 247 2.12 12.65 10.80
N ILE A 248 1.29 11.77 11.36
CA ILE A 248 1.40 10.32 11.20
C ILE A 248 0.65 9.93 9.94
N ILE A 249 1.32 9.24 9.01
CA ILE A 249 0.69 8.68 7.81
C ILE A 249 0.52 7.19 8.02
N TYR A 250 -0.71 6.69 7.92
CA TYR A 250 -1.02 5.27 8.11
C TYR A 250 -0.90 4.53 6.77
N PHE A 251 0.15 3.72 6.63
CA PHE A 251 0.37 2.87 5.45
C PHE A 251 -0.44 1.59 5.59
N ALA A 252 -1.25 1.25 4.60
CA ALA A 252 -2.20 0.15 4.72
C ALA A 252 -1.63 -1.22 4.34
N CYS A 253 -1.70 -2.16 5.28
CA CYS A 253 -1.57 -3.60 5.06
C CYS A 253 -2.97 -4.23 5.08
N ASP A 254 -3.63 -4.26 3.92
CA ASP A 254 -5.03 -4.69 3.76
C ASP A 254 -5.13 -6.09 3.15
N VAL A 255 -4.39 -7.02 3.74
CA VAL A 255 -4.33 -8.43 3.35
C VAL A 255 -4.03 -9.28 4.58
N ASP A 256 -4.51 -10.52 4.59
CA ASP A 256 -4.25 -11.47 5.67
C ASP A 256 -2.83 -12.06 5.56
N ILE A 257 -1.87 -11.48 6.29
CA ILE A 257 -0.49 -11.98 6.40
C ILE A 257 -0.37 -12.90 7.63
N LEU A 258 0.10 -14.12 7.41
CA LEU A 258 0.28 -15.15 8.45
C LEU A 258 1.57 -14.91 9.26
N GLU A 259 1.59 -15.36 10.53
CA GLU A 259 2.72 -15.24 11.49
C GLU A 259 4.12 -15.51 10.89
N GLY A 260 4.27 -16.47 9.99
CA GLY A 260 5.57 -16.80 9.39
C GLY A 260 6.05 -15.83 8.30
N ASP A 261 5.14 -15.07 7.68
CA ASP A 261 5.43 -14.23 6.52
C ASP A 261 5.60 -12.75 6.91
N ILE A 262 5.12 -12.34 8.08
CA ILE A 262 5.09 -10.93 8.54
C ILE A 262 6.48 -10.27 8.51
N GLU A 263 7.51 -10.95 9.03
CA GLU A 263 8.86 -10.39 9.15
C GLU A 263 9.52 -10.14 7.77
N ALA A 264 9.33 -11.05 6.83
CA ALA A 264 9.94 -10.97 5.50
C ALA A 264 9.16 -10.06 4.54
N THR A 265 7.93 -9.69 4.88
CA THR A 265 7.02 -8.91 4.03
C THR A 265 6.75 -7.54 4.63
N VAL A 266 5.67 -7.37 5.40
CA VAL A 266 5.22 -6.07 5.91
C VAL A 266 6.23 -5.40 6.85
N VAL A 267 7.01 -6.15 7.64
CA VAL A 267 8.08 -5.55 8.46
C VAL A 267 9.22 -5.01 7.58
N ALA A 268 9.61 -5.74 6.53
CA ALA A 268 10.60 -5.28 5.55
C ALA A 268 10.09 -4.05 4.79
N TYR A 269 8.82 -4.05 4.37
CA TYR A 269 8.15 -2.90 3.79
C TYR A 269 8.18 -1.68 4.72
N MET A 270 7.81 -1.83 6.00
CA MET A 270 7.78 -0.72 6.95
C MET A 270 9.17 -0.20 7.32
N ARG A 271 10.22 -1.03 7.22
CA ARG A 271 11.61 -0.56 7.27
C ARG A 271 11.93 0.38 6.11
N GLY A 272 11.50 0.01 4.90
CA GLY A 272 11.56 0.85 3.71
C GLY A 272 10.79 2.15 3.88
N VAL A 273 9.57 2.09 4.42
CA VAL A 273 8.74 3.27 4.71
C VAL A 273 9.48 4.26 5.61
N ASN A 274 10.08 3.82 6.72
CA ASN A 274 10.84 4.73 7.58
C ASN A 274 12.05 5.34 6.88
N SER A 275 12.73 4.55 6.05
CA SER A 275 13.88 5.03 5.27
C SER A 275 13.45 6.12 4.28
N GLY A 276 12.32 5.92 3.57
CA GLY A 276 11.77 6.91 2.64
C GLY A 276 11.19 8.14 3.32
N LEU A 277 10.67 8.00 4.55
CA LEU A 277 10.22 9.13 5.37
C LEU A 277 11.36 9.87 6.07
N ALA A 278 12.59 9.36 6.03
CA ALA A 278 13.73 10.01 6.64
C ALA A 278 13.87 11.44 6.07
N LYS A 279 13.89 12.45 6.96
CA LYS A 279 13.95 13.88 6.62
C LYS A 279 12.70 14.45 5.91
N SER A 280 11.64 13.66 5.73
CA SER A 280 10.38 14.15 5.15
C SER A 280 9.60 15.08 6.08
N GLY A 281 9.85 14.97 7.39
CA GLY A 281 9.08 15.64 8.45
C GLY A 281 7.86 14.84 8.91
N PHE A 282 7.47 13.75 8.23
CA PHE A 282 6.35 12.89 8.58
C PHE A 282 6.77 11.64 9.36
N ARG A 283 5.81 10.96 9.99
CA ARG A 283 6.03 9.75 10.79
C ARG A 283 5.22 8.58 10.25
N ALA A 284 5.78 7.37 10.31
CA ALA A 284 5.09 6.16 9.87
C ALA A 284 4.08 5.65 10.91
N GLY A 285 2.83 5.47 10.51
CA GLY A 285 1.84 4.62 11.16
C GLY A 285 1.55 3.40 10.27
N ILE A 286 0.99 2.34 10.85
CA ILE A 286 0.59 1.13 10.12
C ILE A 286 -0.91 0.93 10.27
N TYR A 287 -1.60 0.68 9.16
CA TYR A 287 -2.92 0.04 9.17
C TYR A 287 -2.78 -1.45 8.92
N GLY A 288 -3.44 -2.29 9.72
CA GLY A 288 -3.40 -3.74 9.54
C GLY A 288 -3.94 -4.51 10.74
N THR A 289 -3.86 -5.84 10.66
CA THR A 289 -4.34 -6.73 11.72
C THR A 289 -3.61 -6.48 13.04
N ARG A 290 -4.19 -6.92 14.17
CA ARG A 290 -3.56 -6.83 15.49
C ARG A 290 -2.15 -7.41 15.48
N ASN A 291 -1.95 -8.57 14.85
CA ASN A 291 -0.64 -9.21 14.78
C ASN A 291 0.36 -8.41 13.94
N VAL A 292 -0.02 -7.98 12.72
CA VAL A 292 0.84 -7.13 11.88
C VAL A 292 1.25 -5.86 12.64
N CYS A 293 0.29 -5.20 13.28
CA CYS A 293 0.53 -4.03 14.10
C CYS A 293 1.53 -4.31 15.23
N ALA A 294 1.36 -5.41 15.96
CA ALA A 294 2.26 -5.80 17.04
C ALA A 294 3.70 -6.01 16.57
N HIS A 295 3.90 -6.71 15.44
CA HIS A 295 5.22 -6.94 14.86
C HIS A 295 5.90 -5.64 14.39
N VAL A 296 5.17 -4.80 13.65
CA VAL A 296 5.72 -3.53 13.13
C VAL A 296 6.07 -2.57 14.25
N LEU A 297 5.23 -2.46 15.29
CA LEU A 297 5.53 -1.67 16.49
C LEU A 297 6.76 -2.20 17.24
N LYS A 298 6.84 -3.53 17.43
CA LYS A 298 7.97 -4.18 18.10
C LYS A 298 9.29 -3.96 17.34
N ALA A 299 9.23 -3.96 16.01
CA ALA A 299 10.38 -3.67 15.15
C ALA A 299 10.77 -2.17 15.15
N GLY A 300 9.94 -1.29 15.72
CA GLY A 300 10.19 0.14 15.79
C GLY A 300 9.90 0.90 14.49
N TYR A 301 9.18 0.29 13.54
CA TYR A 301 8.92 0.87 12.22
C TYR A 301 7.56 1.56 12.08
N ALA A 302 6.75 1.59 13.13
CA ALA A 302 5.60 2.48 13.21
C ALA A 302 5.55 3.12 14.59
N VAL A 303 5.06 4.36 14.66
CA VAL A 303 4.88 5.05 15.93
C VAL A 303 3.54 4.73 16.57
N ARG A 304 2.51 4.44 15.75
CA ARG A 304 1.14 4.11 16.15
C ARG A 304 0.44 3.22 15.11
N CYS A 305 -0.68 2.62 15.52
CA CYS A 305 -1.47 1.71 14.69
C CYS A 305 -2.89 2.23 14.41
N PHE A 306 -3.38 1.89 13.21
CA PHE A 306 -4.78 1.92 12.83
C PHE A 306 -5.22 0.47 12.60
N VAL A 307 -5.90 -0.13 13.57
CA VAL A 307 -6.11 -1.58 13.60
C VAL A 307 -7.32 -1.98 12.75
N SER A 308 -7.18 -3.01 11.92
CA SER A 308 -8.23 -3.52 11.03
C SER A 308 -9.14 -4.56 11.69
N ASP A 309 -9.67 -4.24 12.88
CA ASP A 309 -10.40 -5.19 13.72
C ASP A 309 -11.72 -5.69 13.12
N MET A 310 -12.30 -4.96 12.15
CA MET A 310 -13.50 -5.39 11.41
C MET A 310 -13.25 -6.60 10.50
N SER A 311 -12.00 -6.85 10.11
CA SER A 311 -11.57 -8.03 9.34
C SER A 311 -11.48 -9.27 10.25
N THR A 312 -12.62 -9.68 10.80
CA THR A 312 -12.72 -10.76 11.81
C THR A 312 -12.28 -12.13 11.30
N GLY A 313 -12.23 -12.33 9.98
CA GLY A 313 -11.76 -13.56 9.35
C GLY A 313 -10.24 -13.66 9.18
N TYR A 314 -9.52 -12.54 9.31
CA TYR A 314 -8.07 -12.51 9.10
C TYR A 314 -7.35 -13.21 10.26
N SER A 315 -6.36 -14.03 9.92
CA SER A 315 -5.53 -14.77 10.88
C SER A 315 -4.92 -13.88 11.96
N GLY A 316 -4.42 -12.70 11.58
CA GLY A 316 -3.78 -11.75 12.50
C GLY A 316 -4.72 -11.05 13.48
N ASN A 317 -6.04 -11.27 13.36
CA ASN A 317 -7.06 -10.79 14.30
C ASN A 317 -7.64 -11.91 15.18
N LEU A 318 -7.22 -13.16 14.95
CA LEU A 318 -7.77 -14.33 15.63
C LEU A 318 -6.80 -14.86 16.69
N GLY A 319 -7.01 -14.40 17.92
CA GLY A 319 -6.18 -14.80 19.06
C GLY A 319 -5.06 -13.83 19.41
N TYR A 320 -5.12 -12.59 18.90
CA TYR A 320 -4.14 -11.55 19.18
C TYR A 320 -4.78 -10.41 19.98
N ALA A 321 -4.07 -9.94 21.00
CA ALA A 321 -4.47 -8.81 21.83
C ALA A 321 -4.36 -7.50 21.05
N MET A 322 -5.11 -6.48 21.47
CA MET A 322 -4.96 -5.13 20.94
C MET A 322 -3.54 -4.59 21.17
N PRO A 323 -2.84 -4.06 20.15
CA PRO A 323 -1.55 -3.42 20.34
C PRO A 323 -1.66 -2.15 21.19
N LEU A 324 -0.78 -1.96 22.18
CA LEU A 324 -0.88 -0.85 23.16
C LEU A 324 -0.78 0.56 22.55
N ASN A 325 -0.11 0.72 21.42
CA ASN A 325 0.08 2.03 20.76
C ASN A 325 -0.89 2.26 19.58
N TRP A 326 -2.11 1.73 19.67
CA TRP A 326 -3.16 2.03 18.70
C TRP A 326 -3.66 3.48 18.84
N SER A 327 -4.00 4.13 17.73
CA SER A 327 -4.76 5.39 17.72
C SER A 327 -6.19 5.17 17.25
N PHE A 328 -6.33 4.30 16.26
CA PHE A 328 -7.55 4.08 15.51
C PHE A 328 -7.84 2.58 15.46
N ASP A 329 -9.10 2.22 15.49
CA ASP A 329 -9.59 0.83 15.50
C ASP A 329 -10.84 0.76 14.61
N GLN A 330 -10.70 0.17 13.42
CA GLN A 330 -11.78 -0.03 12.46
C GLN A 330 -12.62 -1.24 12.88
N PHE A 331 -13.93 -1.07 13.10
CA PHE A 331 -14.72 -2.17 13.68
C PHE A 331 -16.06 -2.48 13.01
N ILE A 332 -16.60 -1.59 12.17
CA ILE A 332 -17.83 -1.85 11.43
C ILE A 332 -17.91 -0.95 10.19
N GLU A 333 -18.42 -1.50 9.09
CA GLU A 333 -18.75 -0.78 7.85
C GLU A 333 -20.27 -0.57 7.75
N TYR A 334 -20.70 0.62 7.31
CA TYR A 334 -22.08 0.90 6.89
C TYR A 334 -22.16 2.19 6.06
N SER A 335 -23.35 2.57 5.60
CA SER A 335 -23.55 3.83 4.86
C SER A 335 -24.38 4.85 5.64
N ILE A 336 -23.97 6.11 5.56
CA ILE A 336 -24.77 7.26 6.00
C ILE A 336 -25.22 8.01 4.76
N GLY A 337 -26.48 7.81 4.36
CA GLY A 337 -26.94 8.25 3.05
C GLY A 337 -26.20 7.48 1.95
N ASP A 338 -25.54 8.21 1.05
CA ASP A 338 -24.69 7.68 -0.02
C ASP A 338 -23.18 7.69 0.33
N ILE A 339 -22.84 7.90 1.61
CA ILE A 339 -21.46 7.92 2.10
C ILE A 339 -21.16 6.53 2.71
N PRO A 340 -20.44 5.64 2.02
CA PRO A 340 -19.92 4.44 2.65
C PRO A 340 -18.84 4.85 3.65
N ILE A 341 -18.96 4.39 4.89
CA ILE A 341 -17.99 4.64 5.94
C ILE A 341 -17.58 3.35 6.61
N ASP A 342 -16.33 3.31 7.01
CA ASP A 342 -15.89 2.44 8.08
C ASP A 342 -15.86 3.28 9.36
N GLN A 343 -16.57 2.82 10.38
CA GLN A 343 -16.56 3.47 11.68
C GLN A 343 -15.31 3.06 12.47
N VAL A 344 -14.64 4.07 13.01
CA VAL A 344 -13.32 3.97 13.62
C VAL A 344 -13.38 4.47 15.06
N ALA A 345 -12.95 3.66 16.02
CA ALA A 345 -12.79 4.09 17.40
C ALA A 345 -11.45 4.82 17.57
N THR A 346 -11.36 5.72 18.55
CA THR A 346 -10.10 6.34 18.97
C THR A 346 -9.68 5.78 20.32
N ASP A 347 -8.38 5.76 20.60
CA ASP A 347 -7.92 5.51 21.97
C ASP A 347 -8.45 6.60 22.93
N VAL A 348 -8.52 6.29 24.22
CA VAL A 348 -9.11 7.19 25.23
C VAL A 348 -8.40 8.54 25.32
N LYS A 349 -7.14 8.61 24.89
CA LYS A 349 -6.32 9.83 24.89
C LYS A 349 -6.51 10.67 23.63
N ILE A 350 -7.14 10.11 22.59
CA ILE A 350 -7.17 10.67 21.23
C ILE A 350 -5.74 11.04 20.81
N SER A 351 -4.84 10.07 20.94
CA SER A 351 -3.41 10.27 20.76
C SER A 351 -3.02 10.70 19.35
N ASP A 352 -3.90 10.44 18.37
CA ASP A 352 -3.88 11.13 17.08
C ASP A 352 -5.23 11.82 16.85
N PRO A 353 -5.32 13.14 17.04
CA PRO A 353 -6.55 13.90 16.81
C PRO A 353 -6.75 14.26 15.32
N GLY A 354 -5.85 13.83 14.42
CA GLY A 354 -5.74 14.37 13.07
C GLY A 354 -5.33 15.85 13.06
N THR A 355 -5.44 16.49 11.90
CA THR A 355 -5.18 17.93 11.75
C THR A 355 -6.36 18.68 11.13
N LYS A 356 -6.50 19.95 11.51
CA LYS A 356 -7.41 20.93 10.89
C LYS A 356 -6.68 22.06 10.18
N THR A 357 -5.35 22.11 10.33
CA THR A 357 -4.52 23.18 9.79
C THR A 357 -3.68 22.62 8.66
N PHE A 358 -3.78 23.26 7.50
CA PHE A 358 -3.08 22.86 6.29
C PHE A 358 -2.33 24.06 5.71
N THR A 359 -1.07 23.85 5.35
CA THR A 359 -0.22 24.86 4.70
C THR A 359 0.49 24.20 3.53
N PRO A 360 -0.12 24.23 2.32
CA PRO A 360 0.49 23.68 1.11
C PRO A 360 1.90 24.20 0.90
N ASP A 361 2.81 23.30 0.53
CA ASP A 361 4.22 23.60 0.31
C ASP A 361 4.69 23.03 -1.03
N ALA A 362 5.86 23.47 -1.49
CA ALA A 362 6.45 23.04 -2.75
C ALA A 362 6.76 21.54 -2.75
N LEU A 363 6.74 20.97 -3.96
CA LEU A 363 7.10 19.57 -4.17
C LEU A 363 8.59 19.34 -3.85
N PRO A 364 8.94 18.37 -2.98
CA PRO A 364 10.33 18.08 -2.67
C PRO A 364 10.99 17.29 -3.81
N ASP A 365 12.31 17.38 -3.94
CA ASP A 365 13.06 16.63 -4.96
C ASP A 365 12.90 15.10 -4.84
N SER A 366 12.57 14.56 -3.65
CA SER A 366 12.25 13.13 -3.48
C SER A 366 11.04 12.68 -4.31
N ALA A 367 10.10 13.59 -4.60
CA ALA A 367 8.96 13.30 -5.48
C ALA A 367 9.41 13.01 -6.92
N LYS A 368 10.47 13.66 -7.37
CA LYS A 368 11.06 13.46 -8.70
C LYS A 368 11.69 12.08 -8.83
N VAL A 369 12.27 11.56 -7.74
CA VAL A 369 12.80 10.19 -7.66
C VAL A 369 11.67 9.17 -7.83
N VAL A 370 10.53 9.36 -7.16
CA VAL A 370 9.35 8.48 -7.30
C VAL A 370 8.89 8.40 -8.75
N VAL A 371 8.78 9.56 -9.41
CA VAL A 371 8.30 9.60 -10.80
C VAL A 371 9.34 9.03 -11.76
N ALA A 372 10.62 9.31 -11.55
CA ALA A 372 11.68 8.68 -12.33
C ALA A 372 11.68 7.15 -12.17
N ASN A 373 11.55 6.64 -10.94
CA ASN A 373 11.43 5.21 -10.68
C ASN A 373 10.21 4.61 -11.37
N ASP A 374 9.04 5.23 -11.25
CA ASP A 374 7.80 4.76 -11.87
C ASP A 374 7.91 4.64 -13.39
N LEU A 375 8.55 5.63 -14.00
CA LEU A 375 8.85 5.65 -15.42
C LEU A 375 9.84 4.53 -15.81
N MET A 376 10.86 4.27 -14.99
CA MET A 376 11.92 3.27 -15.24
C MET A 376 11.57 1.85 -14.76
N ASN A 377 10.42 1.67 -14.13
CA ASN A 377 10.01 0.43 -13.47
C ASN A 377 10.02 -0.76 -14.45
N GLY A 378 10.76 -1.82 -14.12
CA GLY A 378 10.95 -3.02 -14.95
C GLY A 378 12.20 -3.00 -15.85
N LEU A 379 12.87 -1.85 -16.02
CA LEU A 379 14.22 -1.78 -16.61
C LEU A 379 15.29 -1.78 -15.54
N ILE A 380 15.10 -0.88 -14.57
CA ILE A 380 15.98 -0.71 -13.44
C ILE A 380 15.13 -0.91 -12.21
N ASP A 381 15.14 -2.14 -11.74
CA ASP A 381 14.50 -2.48 -10.48
C ASP A 381 15.13 -1.64 -9.37
N ASP A 382 14.28 -1.20 -8.44
CA ASP A 382 14.71 -0.52 -7.22
C ASP A 382 15.52 0.78 -7.44
N LEU A 383 15.18 1.54 -8.50
CA LEU A 383 15.82 2.82 -8.77
C LEU A 383 15.44 3.91 -7.73
N VAL A 384 16.14 3.92 -6.60
CA VAL A 384 15.99 4.93 -5.54
C VAL A 384 17.27 5.73 -5.28
N ASN A 385 18.41 5.24 -5.77
CA ASN A 385 19.74 5.79 -5.48
C ASN A 385 20.41 6.37 -6.74
N PHE A 386 19.89 7.48 -7.26
CA PHE A 386 20.54 8.22 -8.34
C PHE A 386 20.76 9.70 -8.00
N SER A 387 21.68 10.33 -8.72
CA SER A 387 21.93 11.77 -8.64
C SER A 387 21.47 12.43 -9.93
N ALA A 388 20.81 13.58 -9.80
CA ALA A 388 20.38 14.36 -10.95
C ALA A 388 21.56 14.66 -11.88
N SER A 389 21.31 14.59 -13.20
CA SER A 389 22.27 14.82 -14.28
C SER A 389 23.49 13.89 -14.33
N LYS A 390 23.61 12.93 -13.40
CA LYS A 390 24.65 11.90 -13.47
C LYS A 390 24.24 10.83 -14.48
N GLU A 391 25.16 10.50 -15.37
CA GLU A 391 24.97 9.44 -16.36
C GLU A 391 25.33 8.07 -15.76
N TYR A 392 24.47 7.08 -15.97
CA TYR A 392 24.60 5.71 -15.49
C TYR A 392 24.57 4.74 -16.66
N THR A 393 25.43 3.71 -16.63
CA THR A 393 25.43 2.67 -17.66
C THR A 393 24.34 1.65 -17.38
N PHE A 394 23.56 1.32 -18.41
CA PHE A 394 22.57 0.26 -18.41
C PHE A 394 23.17 -1.02 -19.02
N PRO A 395 23.16 -2.15 -18.32
CA PRO A 395 23.75 -3.39 -18.82
C PRO A 395 22.94 -3.94 -20.00
N MET A 396 23.53 -3.92 -21.20
CA MET A 396 22.92 -4.50 -22.40
C MET A 396 23.50 -5.90 -22.65
N PRO A 397 22.67 -6.95 -22.78
CA PRO A 397 23.15 -8.30 -23.10
C PRO A 397 23.49 -8.47 -24.60
N ILE A 398 23.54 -7.37 -25.35
CA ILE A 398 23.72 -7.37 -26.80
C ILE A 398 25.14 -6.87 -27.12
N PRO A 399 25.99 -7.71 -27.74
CA PRO A 399 27.34 -7.30 -28.11
C PRO A 399 27.34 -6.07 -29.03
N GLY A 400 28.17 -5.08 -28.68
CA GLY A 400 28.29 -3.84 -29.46
C GLY A 400 27.21 -2.81 -29.18
N VAL A 401 26.33 -3.01 -28.19
CA VAL A 401 25.36 -2.00 -27.76
C VAL A 401 25.74 -1.45 -26.38
N ILE A 402 25.80 -0.13 -26.26
CA ILE A 402 26.03 0.57 -25.00
C ILE A 402 24.82 1.47 -24.75
N ALA A 403 24.15 1.31 -23.61
CA ALA A 403 23.07 2.19 -23.21
C ALA A 403 23.48 2.93 -21.92
N THR A 404 23.19 4.24 -21.88
CA THR A 404 23.31 5.04 -20.66
C THR A 404 22.03 5.84 -20.44
N TRP A 405 21.79 6.21 -19.18
CA TRP A 405 20.62 6.97 -18.79
C TRP A 405 20.96 8.03 -17.73
N SER A 406 20.17 9.07 -17.65
CA SER A 406 20.24 10.10 -16.60
C SER A 406 18.85 10.69 -16.33
N VAL A 407 18.72 11.38 -15.21
CA VAL A 407 17.48 12.11 -14.87
C VAL A 407 17.84 13.54 -14.49
N ASP A 408 17.20 14.51 -15.12
CA ASP A 408 17.30 15.92 -14.76
C ASP A 408 16.07 16.37 -13.98
N PHE A 409 16.26 17.22 -12.99
CA PHE A 409 15.20 17.75 -12.12
C PHE A 409 14.53 19.02 -12.67
N THR A 410 14.58 19.13 -13.99
CA THR A 410 13.93 20.16 -14.81
C THR A 410 13.40 19.50 -16.07
N ALA A 411 12.15 19.76 -16.42
CA ALA A 411 11.63 19.37 -17.72
C ALA A 411 12.15 20.34 -18.81
N GLY A 412 12.63 19.79 -19.92
CA GLY A 412 12.85 20.52 -21.15
C GLY A 412 11.56 20.62 -21.98
N ASN A 413 11.72 20.93 -23.26
CA ASN A 413 10.63 20.94 -24.24
C ASN A 413 11.02 20.11 -25.46
N GLY A 414 10.12 19.24 -25.91
CA GLY A 414 10.30 18.36 -27.05
C GLY A 414 9.23 18.58 -28.12
N PRO A 415 9.51 18.23 -29.38
CA PRO A 415 8.60 18.45 -30.51
C PRO A 415 7.35 17.56 -30.49
N ILE A 416 7.34 16.47 -29.70
CA ILE A 416 6.24 15.51 -29.64
C ILE A 416 5.50 15.69 -28.31
N GLY A 417 4.35 16.35 -28.32
CA GLY A 417 3.60 16.65 -27.11
C GLY A 417 2.88 15.44 -26.49
N ILE A 418 2.75 15.44 -25.17
CA ILE A 418 1.87 14.55 -24.41
C ILE A 418 0.83 15.40 -23.68
N LYS A 419 -0.44 15.11 -23.92
CA LYS A 419 -1.57 15.79 -23.26
C LYS A 419 -2.65 14.79 -22.87
N ASP A 420 -3.08 14.86 -21.61
CA ASP A 420 -4.11 13.98 -21.03
C ASP A 420 -3.77 12.49 -21.24
N GLY A 421 -2.48 12.16 -21.12
CA GLY A 421 -1.98 10.82 -21.36
C GLY A 421 -2.02 10.36 -22.82
N LYS A 422 -2.13 11.29 -23.78
CA LYS A 422 -2.12 10.98 -25.21
C LYS A 422 -0.93 11.65 -25.87
N LEU A 423 -0.16 10.85 -26.60
CA LEU A 423 0.95 11.31 -27.43
C LEU A 423 0.41 11.94 -28.72
N ASP A 424 1.01 13.04 -29.17
CA ASP A 424 0.73 13.64 -30.47
C ASP A 424 1.32 12.77 -31.59
N SER A 425 0.49 11.88 -32.15
CA SER A 425 0.88 10.95 -33.22
C SER A 425 1.28 11.67 -34.51
N VAL A 426 0.72 12.85 -34.78
CA VAL A 426 1.06 13.65 -35.96
C VAL A 426 2.46 14.25 -35.80
N ALA A 427 2.77 14.78 -34.62
CA ALA A 427 4.10 15.28 -34.32
C ALA A 427 5.16 14.17 -34.34
N LEU A 428 4.82 12.98 -33.82
CA LEU A 428 5.67 11.79 -33.88
C LEU A 428 6.01 11.42 -35.33
N GLN A 429 5.00 11.38 -36.20
CA GLN A 429 5.18 11.09 -37.62
C GLN A 429 6.09 12.12 -38.29
N LYS A 430 5.82 13.42 -38.09
CA LYS A 430 6.65 14.49 -38.67
C LYS A 430 8.09 14.44 -38.21
N LYS A 431 8.33 14.15 -36.93
CA LYS A 431 9.69 13.99 -36.40
C LYS A 431 10.40 12.80 -37.05
N PHE A 432 9.69 11.68 -37.24
CA PHE A 432 10.22 10.52 -37.94
C PHE A 432 10.61 10.88 -39.38
N GLU A 433 9.71 11.52 -40.13
CA GLU A 433 9.96 11.95 -41.50
C GLU A 433 11.13 12.95 -41.61
N SER A 434 11.32 13.81 -40.60
CA SER A 434 12.45 14.74 -40.57
C SER A 434 13.81 14.05 -40.40
N ASN A 435 13.84 12.90 -39.71
CA ASN A 435 15.07 12.16 -39.45
C ASN A 435 15.38 11.15 -40.58
N PHE A 436 14.37 10.63 -41.26
CA PHE A 436 14.52 9.49 -42.19
C PHE A 436 13.97 9.72 -43.61
N GLY A 437 13.33 10.86 -43.85
CA GLY A 437 12.60 11.14 -45.09
C GLY A 437 11.15 10.64 -45.05
N ASN A 438 10.39 10.97 -46.09
CA ASN A 438 8.95 10.72 -46.16
C ASN A 438 8.59 9.24 -45.99
N ILE A 439 7.54 8.98 -45.21
CA ILE A 439 6.97 7.64 -45.05
C ILE A 439 6.30 7.24 -46.37
N LYS A 440 6.79 6.15 -46.98
CA LYS A 440 6.26 5.61 -48.25
C LYS A 440 5.22 4.51 -48.04
N ASP A 441 5.21 3.89 -46.86
CA ASP A 441 4.27 2.84 -46.45
C ASP A 441 3.76 3.12 -45.03
N ALA A 442 2.55 3.70 -44.96
CA ALA A 442 1.91 4.04 -43.70
C ALA A 442 1.55 2.80 -42.86
N THR A 443 1.27 1.66 -43.49
CA THR A 443 0.90 0.42 -42.79
C THR A 443 2.12 -0.16 -42.07
N SER A 444 3.27 -0.21 -42.76
CA SER A 444 4.53 -0.63 -42.13
C SER A 444 4.98 0.33 -41.04
N TYR A 445 4.83 1.64 -41.24
CA TYR A 445 5.08 2.63 -40.19
C TYR A 445 4.19 2.39 -38.96
N GLN A 446 2.88 2.22 -39.15
CA GLN A 446 1.96 1.97 -38.05
C GLN A 446 2.28 0.66 -37.33
N ALA A 447 2.63 -0.40 -38.06
CA ALA A 447 3.06 -1.67 -37.47
C ALA A 447 4.31 -1.51 -36.60
N VAL A 448 5.29 -0.69 -37.04
CA VAL A 448 6.48 -0.35 -36.24
C VAL A 448 6.09 0.47 -35.00
N ILE A 449 5.20 1.45 -35.13
CA ILE A 449 4.72 2.25 -33.99
C ILE A 449 3.97 1.39 -32.98
N ASP A 450 3.09 0.50 -33.44
CA ASP A 450 2.31 -0.40 -32.59
C ASP A 450 3.22 -1.42 -31.88
N GLN A 451 4.22 -1.97 -32.58
CA GLN A 451 5.22 -2.87 -31.98
C GLN A 451 6.16 -2.13 -31.02
N SER A 452 6.51 -0.88 -31.31
CA SER A 452 7.30 -0.02 -30.43
C SER A 452 6.52 0.45 -29.21
N LYS A 453 5.18 0.34 -29.25
CA LYS A 453 4.19 0.79 -28.24
C LYS A 453 4.52 2.14 -27.57
N VAL A 454 5.26 3.03 -28.25
CA VAL A 454 5.64 4.38 -27.80
C VAL A 454 4.43 5.24 -27.39
N ILE A 455 3.26 4.93 -27.95
CA ILE A 455 1.97 5.55 -27.62
C ILE A 455 1.59 5.30 -26.14
N GLN A 456 2.10 4.22 -25.52
CA GLN A 456 1.79 3.84 -24.14
C GLN A 456 2.53 4.69 -23.09
N VAL A 457 3.49 5.54 -23.46
CA VAL A 457 4.17 6.48 -22.53
C VAL A 457 3.16 7.39 -21.80
N GLY A 458 2.04 7.71 -22.44
CA GLY A 458 0.94 8.44 -21.81
C GLY A 458 0.18 7.67 -20.71
N ALA A 459 0.48 6.39 -20.49
CA ALA A 459 -0.03 5.60 -19.38
C ALA A 459 0.46 6.12 -18.04
N LYS A 460 1.69 6.66 -17.97
CA LYS A 460 2.31 7.19 -16.74
C LYS A 460 2.42 8.72 -16.71
N ILE A 461 2.40 9.37 -17.89
CA ILE A 461 2.56 10.82 -18.04
C ILE A 461 1.23 11.46 -18.43
N SER A 462 0.76 12.45 -17.67
CA SER A 462 -0.41 13.24 -18.03
C SER A 462 -0.06 14.41 -18.94
N GLN A 463 1.06 15.10 -18.69
CA GLN A 463 1.51 16.25 -19.47
C GLN A 463 3.03 16.23 -19.62
N GLY A 464 3.54 16.48 -20.82
CA GLY A 464 4.97 16.46 -21.11
C GLY A 464 5.28 16.50 -22.59
N SER A 465 6.47 16.06 -22.95
CA SER A 465 6.89 15.96 -24.35
C SER A 465 8.06 15.00 -24.53
N ILE A 466 8.16 14.41 -25.71
CA ILE A 466 9.29 13.55 -26.11
C ILE A 466 10.12 14.29 -27.16
N ASP A 467 11.44 14.13 -27.07
CA ASP A 467 12.36 14.39 -28.18
C ASP A 467 13.26 13.18 -28.40
N TYR A 468 13.72 13.00 -29.63
CA TYR A 468 14.74 12.03 -29.96
C TYR A 468 15.59 12.50 -31.13
N SER A 469 16.85 12.10 -31.15
CA SER A 469 17.79 12.39 -32.24
C SER A 469 18.66 11.19 -32.54
N ILE A 470 19.06 11.05 -33.80
CA ILE A 470 19.96 10.00 -34.25
C ILE A 470 21.17 10.67 -34.89
N LYS A 471 22.36 10.22 -34.47
CA LYS A 471 23.64 10.72 -34.96
C LYS A 471 24.50 9.54 -35.38
N THR A 472 25.39 9.78 -36.33
CA THR A 472 26.42 8.83 -36.72
C THR A 472 27.78 9.50 -36.60
N ASP A 473 28.73 8.83 -35.96
CA ASP A 473 30.10 9.34 -35.85
C ASP A 473 30.98 8.90 -37.04
N GLN A 474 32.23 9.38 -37.07
CA GLN A 474 33.18 9.12 -38.15
C GLN A 474 33.62 7.64 -38.25
N ILE A 475 33.37 6.84 -37.21
CA ILE A 475 33.74 5.42 -37.17
C ILE A 475 32.52 4.51 -37.35
N GLY A 476 31.34 5.06 -37.66
CA GLY A 476 30.13 4.31 -37.96
C GLY A 476 29.33 3.87 -36.74
N THR A 477 29.59 4.44 -35.56
CA THR A 477 28.70 4.28 -34.41
C THR A 477 27.39 5.01 -34.70
N VAL A 478 26.27 4.35 -34.48
CA VAL A 478 24.95 4.99 -34.48
C VAL A 478 24.58 5.32 -33.03
N GLU A 479 24.35 6.59 -32.72
CA GLU A 479 23.90 7.07 -31.41
C GLU A 479 22.45 7.51 -31.51
N LEU A 480 21.60 6.98 -30.63
CA LEU A 480 20.21 7.38 -30.43
C LEU A 480 20.10 8.06 -29.06
N ASP A 481 19.79 9.35 -29.07
CA ASP A 481 19.45 10.13 -27.88
C ASP A 481 17.92 10.23 -27.77
N ILE A 482 17.36 9.96 -26.60
CA ILE A 482 15.93 10.07 -26.30
C ILE A 482 15.76 10.85 -25.00
N THR A 483 14.87 11.83 -25.00
CA THR A 483 14.49 12.58 -23.79
C THR A 483 12.98 12.55 -23.61
N VAL A 484 12.55 12.08 -22.44
CA VAL A 484 11.16 12.13 -22.00
C VAL A 484 11.02 13.23 -20.95
N ASN A 485 10.41 14.35 -21.34
CA ASN A 485 10.13 15.48 -20.46
C ASN A 485 8.76 15.30 -19.81
N VAL A 486 8.71 15.38 -18.49
CA VAL A 486 7.51 15.13 -17.68
C VAL A 486 7.17 16.38 -16.89
N ILE A 487 6.05 17.01 -17.25
CA ILE A 487 5.48 18.13 -16.51
C ILE A 487 4.56 17.57 -15.42
N LYS A 488 3.59 16.71 -15.78
CA LYS A 488 2.69 16.03 -14.83
C LYS A 488 2.73 14.52 -15.01
N ALA A 489 2.90 13.80 -13.90
CA ALA A 489 2.85 12.33 -13.86
C ALA A 489 1.54 11.86 -13.19
N LYS A 490 1.05 10.67 -13.57
CA LYS A 490 -0.18 10.12 -12.97
C LYS A 490 0.00 9.74 -11.49
N LYS A 491 1.18 9.21 -11.13
CA LYS A 491 1.55 8.82 -9.76
C LYS A 491 1.57 9.99 -8.77
N LEU A 492 1.69 11.23 -9.26
CA LEU A 492 1.62 12.48 -8.49
C LEU A 492 0.81 13.53 -9.28
N SER A 493 -0.45 13.19 -9.58
CA SER A 493 -1.30 13.96 -10.50
C SER A 493 -1.74 15.33 -10.00
N ASN A 494 -1.58 15.59 -8.70
CA ASN A 494 -1.99 16.83 -8.05
C ASN A 494 -1.00 18.00 -8.25
N VAL A 495 0.20 17.75 -8.82
CA VAL A 495 1.26 18.76 -8.99
C VAL A 495 2.09 18.56 -10.26
N ASP A 496 2.80 19.62 -10.65
CA ASP A 496 3.85 19.54 -11.66
C ASP A 496 5.15 19.00 -11.04
N VAL A 497 5.71 17.95 -11.65
CA VAL A 497 6.91 17.24 -11.18
C VAL A 497 8.18 17.78 -11.85
N ASN A 498 8.07 18.15 -13.13
CA ASN A 498 9.13 18.79 -13.93
C ASN A 498 10.47 18.02 -13.91
N ILE A 499 10.52 16.87 -14.59
CA ILE A 499 11.76 16.10 -14.79
C ILE A 499 11.99 15.79 -16.26
N ALA A 500 13.23 15.44 -16.60
CA ALA A 500 13.56 14.83 -17.88
C ALA A 500 14.29 13.50 -17.64
N VAL A 501 13.82 12.43 -18.27
CA VAL A 501 14.52 11.13 -18.29
C VAL A 501 15.22 11.02 -19.63
N ASN A 502 16.54 10.90 -19.61
CA ASN A 502 17.37 10.83 -20.80
C ASN A 502 17.93 9.44 -21.00
N TRP A 503 17.97 8.99 -22.24
CA TRP A 503 18.61 7.76 -22.68
C TRP A 503 19.54 8.06 -23.84
N LYS A 504 20.70 7.40 -23.83
CA LYS A 504 21.67 7.43 -24.93
C LYS A 504 22.07 6.01 -25.26
N ILE A 505 21.81 5.59 -26.49
CA ILE A 505 22.05 4.22 -26.95
C ILE A 505 23.01 4.28 -28.13
N LYS A 506 24.15 3.62 -27.98
CA LYS A 506 25.19 3.52 -29.00
C LYS A 506 25.23 2.11 -29.57
N PHE A 507 25.09 2.02 -30.89
CA PHE A 507 25.32 0.82 -31.66
C PHE A 507 26.69 0.92 -32.32
N LEU A 508 27.67 0.23 -31.74
CA LEU A 508 29.04 0.17 -32.24
C LEU A 508 29.08 -0.61 -33.57
N PRO A 509 30.09 -0.39 -34.42
CA PRO A 509 30.23 -1.10 -35.71
C PRO A 509 30.14 -2.63 -35.60
N ILE A 510 30.65 -3.21 -34.51
CA ILE A 510 30.62 -4.66 -34.26
C ILE A 510 29.20 -5.22 -34.10
N TYR A 511 28.25 -4.41 -33.62
CA TYR A 511 26.84 -4.83 -33.55
C TYR A 511 26.29 -5.11 -34.95
N TRP A 512 26.63 -4.25 -35.91
CA TRP A 512 26.17 -4.32 -37.29
C TRP A 512 26.86 -5.41 -38.10
N GLN A 513 28.13 -5.71 -37.80
CA GLN A 513 28.96 -6.64 -38.57
C GLN A 513 28.30 -8.01 -38.82
N ASN A 514 27.55 -8.54 -37.86
CA ASN A 514 26.88 -9.84 -37.96
C ASN A 514 25.35 -9.74 -37.93
N HIS A 515 24.79 -8.54 -38.02
CA HIS A 515 23.34 -8.36 -37.95
C HIS A 515 22.66 -9.06 -39.14
N PRO A 516 21.54 -9.78 -38.94
CA PRO A 516 20.86 -10.54 -40.00
C PRO A 516 20.45 -9.70 -41.21
N GLU A 517 20.29 -8.40 -40.96
CA GLU A 517 19.82 -7.40 -41.90
C GLU A 517 20.94 -6.81 -42.77
N VAL A 518 22.20 -7.02 -42.36
CA VAL A 518 23.38 -6.64 -43.13
C VAL A 518 23.73 -7.80 -44.06
N LYS A 519 23.74 -7.50 -45.37
CA LYS A 519 24.07 -8.50 -46.40
C LYS A 519 25.46 -9.07 -46.12
N VAL A 520 25.60 -10.39 -46.25
CA VAL A 520 26.85 -11.11 -45.97
C VAL A 520 28.06 -10.51 -46.71
N ALA A 521 27.86 -10.06 -47.96
CA ALA A 521 28.90 -9.44 -48.78
C ALA A 521 29.35 -8.05 -48.29
N GLU A 522 28.51 -7.35 -47.52
CA GLU A 522 28.77 -6.01 -47.01
C GLU A 522 29.38 -6.05 -45.60
N ARG A 523 29.23 -7.18 -44.86
CA ARG A 523 29.75 -7.40 -43.48
C ARG A 523 31.24 -7.07 -43.27
N PRO A 524 32.17 -7.37 -44.18
CA PRO A 524 33.59 -7.03 -44.02
C PRO A 524 33.87 -5.51 -44.07
N VAL A 525 32.94 -4.71 -44.60
CA VAL A 525 33.05 -3.24 -44.69
C VAL A 525 32.59 -2.58 -43.38
N PHE A 526 31.75 -3.26 -42.60
CA PHE A 526 31.29 -2.78 -41.28
C PHE A 526 32.33 -2.95 -40.17
N SER A 527 33.40 -3.72 -40.38
CA SER A 527 34.48 -3.89 -39.38
C SER A 527 35.52 -2.76 -39.39
N THR A 528 35.49 -1.86 -40.39
CA THR A 528 36.55 -0.85 -40.62
C THR A 528 36.10 0.60 -40.51
N GLY A 529 34.84 0.85 -40.13
CA GLY A 529 34.29 2.19 -39.89
C GLY A 529 33.79 2.87 -41.17
N PHE A 530 32.47 2.87 -41.37
CA PHE A 530 31.78 3.49 -42.52
C PHE A 530 30.86 4.63 -42.06
N SER A 531 30.63 5.65 -42.90
CA SER A 531 29.61 6.67 -42.67
C SER A 531 28.23 6.19 -43.16
N LEU A 532 27.31 5.87 -42.25
CA LEU A 532 25.96 5.40 -42.60
C LEU A 532 25.22 6.46 -43.45
N ASP A 533 25.16 6.28 -44.77
CA ASP A 533 24.34 7.12 -45.66
C ASP A 533 22.89 6.59 -45.67
N LEU A 534 22.10 7.03 -44.69
CA LEU A 534 20.66 6.71 -44.60
C LEU A 534 19.86 7.27 -45.79
N ALA A 535 20.30 8.37 -46.40
CA ALA A 535 19.53 9.10 -47.40
C ALA A 535 19.83 8.65 -48.84
N GLY A 536 21.09 8.37 -49.18
CA GLY A 536 21.53 7.97 -50.51
C GLY A 536 21.26 6.51 -50.88
N ASN A 537 20.95 5.65 -49.90
CA ASN A 537 20.53 4.26 -50.13
C ASN A 537 19.02 4.07 -50.33
N MET A 538 18.22 5.15 -50.30
CA MET A 538 16.76 5.12 -50.55
C MET A 538 16.39 5.11 -52.04
N GLY A 539 17.08 4.30 -52.83
CA GLY A 539 16.77 4.06 -54.25
C GLY A 539 15.54 3.18 -54.45
N THR A 540 14.85 3.35 -55.57
CA THR A 540 13.51 2.85 -55.91
C THR A 540 13.29 1.34 -55.93
N ASN A 541 14.31 0.51 -55.66
CA ASN A 541 14.23 -0.95 -55.79
C ASN A 541 14.47 -1.74 -54.48
N TYR A 542 14.54 -1.08 -53.33
CA TYR A 542 14.66 -1.76 -52.03
C TYR A 542 13.28 -2.13 -51.45
N LEU A 543 12.49 -2.92 -52.17
CA LEU A 543 11.35 -3.62 -51.60
C LEU A 543 11.88 -4.74 -50.68
N LEU A 544 11.39 -4.79 -49.44
CA LEU A 544 11.47 -5.90 -48.46
C LEU A 544 12.65 -5.99 -47.47
N ALA A 545 13.57 -5.02 -47.37
CA ALA A 545 14.62 -5.07 -46.33
C ALA A 545 14.97 -3.74 -45.63
N ALA A 546 14.17 -2.68 -45.83
CA ALA A 546 14.27 -1.41 -45.09
C ALA A 546 13.49 -1.43 -43.75
N THR A 547 12.74 -2.49 -43.48
CA THR A 547 12.03 -2.76 -42.21
C THR A 547 12.95 -3.27 -41.10
N SER A 548 14.25 -2.99 -41.19
CA SER A 548 15.24 -3.83 -40.53
C SER A 548 16.15 -2.99 -39.64
N LEU A 549 17.02 -2.12 -40.16
CA LEU A 549 17.95 -1.36 -39.30
C LEU A 549 17.30 -0.19 -38.54
N VAL A 550 16.51 0.62 -39.24
CA VAL A 550 15.76 1.76 -38.65
C VAL A 550 14.59 1.24 -37.85
N ALA A 551 13.93 0.19 -38.33
CA ALA A 551 12.94 -0.51 -37.53
C ALA A 551 13.60 -1.10 -36.28
N THR A 552 14.77 -1.74 -36.34
CA THR A 552 15.48 -2.26 -35.15
C THR A 552 15.96 -1.14 -34.24
N ALA A 553 16.45 -0.01 -34.73
CA ALA A 553 16.82 1.12 -33.86
C ALA A 553 15.60 1.81 -33.23
N VAL A 554 14.48 1.88 -33.94
CA VAL A 554 13.19 2.43 -33.47
C VAL A 554 12.39 1.40 -32.65
N ILE A 555 12.61 0.11 -32.85
CA ILE A 555 12.04 -1.00 -32.08
C ILE A 555 12.89 -1.25 -30.85
N VAL A 556 14.22 -1.10 -30.88
CA VAL A 556 15.11 -1.18 -29.71
C VAL A 556 15.06 0.10 -28.91
N GLY A 557 15.11 1.26 -29.56
CA GLY A 557 14.85 2.56 -28.94
C GLY A 557 13.41 2.68 -28.45
N GLY A 558 12.46 2.20 -29.24
CA GLY A 558 11.05 2.07 -28.87
C GLY A 558 10.80 1.09 -27.74
N ALA A 559 11.47 -0.08 -27.74
CA ALA A 559 11.48 -1.08 -26.66
C ALA A 559 12.09 -0.53 -25.37
N LEU A 560 13.13 0.31 -25.48
CA LEU A 560 13.71 1.05 -24.37
C LEU A 560 12.77 2.18 -23.90
N ILE A 561 11.99 2.81 -24.79
CA ILE A 561 10.83 3.68 -24.48
C ILE A 561 9.62 2.88 -23.96
N LEU A 562 9.68 1.54 -23.96
CA LEU A 562 8.50 0.68 -23.74
C LEU A 562 8.42 0.00 -22.40
N VAL A 563 9.45 0.06 -21.57
CA VAL A 563 9.27 -0.43 -20.20
C VAL A 563 8.55 0.60 -19.32
N PHE A 564 8.07 1.68 -19.94
CA PHE A 564 7.21 2.70 -19.38
C PHE A 564 5.70 2.30 -19.42
N ALA A 565 5.34 1.08 -19.85
CA ALA A 565 3.96 0.55 -19.88
C ALA A 565 3.67 -0.36 -18.68
#